data_AF-A0A952V1X3-F1
#
_entry.id   AF-A0A952V1X3-F1
#
_cell.length_a   1.000
_cell.length_b   1.000
_cell.length_c   1.000
_cell.angle_alpha   90.00
_cell.angle_beta   90.00
_cell.angle_gamma   90.00
#
_symmetry.space_group_name_H-M   'P 1'
#
loop_
_entity.id
_entity.type
_entity.pdbx_description
1 polymer ?
#
loop_
_entity_poly.entity_id
_entity_poly.type
_entity_poly.pdbx_seq_one_letter_code
_entity_poly.pdbx_strand_id
1 'polypeptide(L)'
;MAGRYGMSFAKKHIEDGEYEEAVTAASEAIAGGDAGPEPLVDRATAYDLLERHAEAVADFEQAIAKNVAEKELDPFLLDDAYFSAALACARAEAKTDLKKALARLDRYREVLPEGAHVAESRDWQRRLKGELPSLLDKTKALDS
;
A
#
# COMPACT_ATOMS: atom_id res chain seq x y z
N MET A 1 -12.29 28.05 -2.97
CA MET A 1 -10.98 28.05 -2.30
C MET A 1 -11.06 27.08 -1.14
N ALA A 2 -10.82 25.79 -1.38
CA ALA A 2 -10.85 24.77 -0.33
C ALA A 2 -9.44 24.67 0.26
N GLY A 3 -9.19 25.39 1.35
CA GLY A 3 -8.06 25.08 2.20
C GLY A 3 -8.33 23.74 2.88
N ARG A 4 -7.89 22.62 2.30
CA ARG A 4 -7.79 21.36 3.02
C ARG A 4 -6.36 21.22 3.53
N TYR A 5 -6.09 21.96 4.59
CA TYR A 5 -4.94 21.74 5.46
C TYR A 5 -5.44 21.33 6.87
N GLY A 6 -6.59 20.65 6.90
CA GLY A 6 -7.16 20.05 8.09
C GLY A 6 -7.08 18.53 7.94
N MET A 7 -6.50 17.87 8.92
CA MET A 7 -6.49 16.42 9.06
C MET A 7 -7.91 15.86 8.85
N SER A 8 -8.06 14.87 7.96
CA SER A 8 -9.33 14.18 7.75
C SER A 8 -9.75 13.46 9.04
N PHE A 9 -11.05 13.19 9.22
CA PHE A 9 -11.51 12.38 10.36
C PHE A 9 -10.87 10.98 10.35
N ALA A 10 -10.71 10.39 9.17
CA ALA A 10 -10.06 9.10 9.03
C ALA A 10 -8.59 9.14 9.49
N LYS A 11 -7.84 10.15 9.04
CA LYS A 11 -6.45 10.34 9.46
C LYS A 11 -6.31 10.54 10.97
N LYS A 12 -7.23 11.30 11.58
CA LYS A 12 -7.26 11.43 13.03
C LYS A 12 -7.46 10.08 13.72
N HIS A 13 -8.46 9.31 13.30
CA HIS A 13 -8.71 7.98 13.85
C HIS A 13 -7.50 7.04 13.68
N ILE A 14 -6.77 7.13 12.56
CA ILE A 14 -5.50 6.39 12.36
C ILE A 14 -4.46 6.77 13.42
N GLU A 15 -4.28 8.06 13.69
CA GLU A 15 -3.34 8.55 14.70
C GLU A 15 -3.74 8.13 16.12
N ASP A 16 -5.05 8.07 16.39
CA ASP A 16 -5.62 7.62 17.66
C ASP A 16 -5.60 6.07 17.81
N GLY A 17 -5.27 5.32 16.74
CA GLY A 17 -5.24 3.86 16.72
C GLY A 17 -6.60 3.19 16.51
N GLU A 18 -7.62 3.97 16.15
CA GLU A 18 -9.01 3.58 15.95
C GLU A 18 -9.23 3.21 14.47
N TYR A 19 -8.65 2.09 14.02
CA TYR A 19 -8.54 1.79 12.59
C TYR A 19 -9.90 1.44 11.94
N GLU A 20 -10.80 0.76 12.64
CA GLU A 20 -12.15 0.50 12.15
C GLU A 20 -12.97 1.78 11.97
N GLU A 21 -12.84 2.73 12.91
CA GLU A 21 -13.43 4.05 12.84
C GLU A 21 -12.84 4.85 11.68
N ALA A 22 -11.52 4.75 11.46
CA ALA A 22 -10.87 5.36 10.31
C ALA A 22 -11.42 4.85 8.97
N VAL A 23 -11.61 3.52 8.85
CA VAL A 23 -12.23 2.91 7.67
C VAL A 23 -13.65 3.44 7.44
N THR A 24 -14.42 3.59 8.52
CA THR A 24 -15.79 4.10 8.47
C THR A 24 -15.80 5.56 8.00
N ALA A 25 -15.01 6.42 8.65
CA ALA A 25 -14.91 7.84 8.32
C ALA A 25 -14.44 8.08 6.87
N ALA A 26 -13.44 7.32 6.41
CA ALA A 26 -12.98 7.41 5.02
C ALA A 26 -14.05 6.94 4.02
N SER A 27 -14.78 5.87 4.35
CA SER A 27 -15.87 5.37 3.50
C SER A 27 -17.03 6.36 3.42
N GLU A 28 -17.35 7.04 4.52
CA GLU A 28 -18.34 8.12 4.53
C GLU A 28 -17.89 9.31 3.70
N ALA A 29 -16.61 9.70 3.73
CA ALA A 29 -16.08 10.76 2.88
C ALA A 29 -16.23 10.42 1.39
N ILE A 30 -15.87 9.19 0.99
CA ILE A 30 -16.05 8.70 -0.38
C ILE A 30 -17.52 8.72 -0.78
N ALA A 31 -18.41 8.20 0.08
CA ALA A 31 -19.85 8.18 -0.17
C ALA A 31 -20.47 9.59 -0.22
N GLY A 32 -19.90 10.53 0.52
CA GLY A 32 -20.26 11.95 0.53
C GLY A 32 -19.82 12.71 -0.73
N GLY A 33 -19.16 12.05 -1.68
CA GLY A 33 -18.75 12.61 -2.96
C GLY A 33 -17.32 13.13 -2.98
N ASP A 34 -16.51 12.78 -1.98
CA ASP A 34 -15.07 13.03 -2.05
C ASP A 34 -14.44 12.12 -3.11
N ALA A 35 -14.12 12.72 -4.26
CA ALA A 35 -13.59 12.02 -5.41
C ALA A 35 -12.06 11.98 -5.43
N GLY A 36 -11.39 12.65 -4.48
CA GLY A 36 -9.94 12.77 -4.42
C GLY A 36 -9.25 11.45 -4.02
N PRO A 37 -7.92 11.40 -4.12
CA PRO A 37 -7.14 10.24 -3.70
C PRO A 37 -6.99 10.14 -2.17
N GLU A 38 -7.11 11.23 -1.41
CA GLU A 38 -6.88 11.29 0.04
C GLU A 38 -7.75 10.28 0.85
N PRO A 39 -9.10 10.24 0.72
CA PRO A 39 -9.91 9.29 1.48
C PRO A 39 -9.59 7.83 1.19
N LEU A 40 -9.17 7.51 -0.05
CA LEU A 40 -8.76 6.16 -0.42
C LEU A 40 -7.43 5.79 0.23
N VAL A 41 -6.49 6.73 0.33
CA VAL A 41 -5.21 6.52 1.04
C VAL A 41 -5.44 6.30 2.53
N ASP A 42 -6.29 7.13 3.15
CA ASP A 42 -6.60 6.98 4.57
C ASP A 42 -7.27 5.62 4.83
N ARG A 43 -8.25 5.23 4.01
CA ARG A 43 -8.91 3.92 4.14
C ARG A 43 -7.95 2.77 3.91
N ALA A 44 -7.09 2.86 2.89
CA ALA A 44 -6.08 1.85 2.60
C ALA A 44 -5.08 1.69 3.75
N THR A 45 -4.64 2.80 4.34
CA THR A 45 -3.73 2.81 5.49
C THR A 45 -4.38 2.13 6.69
N ALA A 46 -5.64 2.47 6.99
CA ALA A 46 -6.38 1.82 8.07
C ALA A 46 -6.57 0.32 7.82
N TYR A 47 -6.86 -0.10 6.58
CA TYR A 47 -6.90 -1.52 6.21
C TYR A 47 -5.56 -2.22 6.39
N ASP A 48 -4.45 -1.59 6.00
CA ASP A 48 -3.13 -2.18 6.14
C ASP A 48 -2.76 -2.40 7.62
N LEU A 49 -3.09 -1.43 8.48
CA LEU A 49 -2.92 -1.50 9.93
C LEU A 49 -3.82 -2.57 10.58
N LEU A 50 -4.96 -2.90 9.96
CA LEU A 50 -5.84 -4.00 10.35
C LEU A 50 -5.43 -5.36 9.77
N GLU A 51 -4.27 -5.46 9.12
CA GLU A 51 -3.79 -6.64 8.39
C GLU A 51 -4.73 -7.07 7.23
N ARG A 52 -5.63 -6.19 6.81
CA ARG A 52 -6.55 -6.35 5.68
C ARG A 52 -5.87 -5.91 4.38
N HIS A 53 -4.69 -6.48 4.12
CA HIS A 53 -3.79 -6.04 3.06
C HIS A 53 -4.40 -6.12 1.65
N ALA A 54 -5.32 -7.06 1.41
CA ALA A 54 -5.97 -7.20 0.10
C ALA A 54 -6.88 -6.00 -0.21
N GLU A 55 -7.62 -5.49 0.80
CA GLU A 55 -8.44 -4.30 0.68
C GLU A 55 -7.58 -3.04 0.60
N ALA A 56 -6.52 -2.95 1.41
CA ALA A 56 -5.55 -1.86 1.34
C ALA A 56 -4.97 -1.70 -0.08
N VAL A 57 -4.51 -2.80 -0.68
CA VAL A 57 -3.98 -2.82 -2.05
C VAL A 57 -5.02 -2.31 -3.06
N ALA A 58 -6.28 -2.73 -2.94
CA ALA A 58 -7.32 -2.32 -3.87
C ALA A 58 -7.63 -0.82 -3.77
N ASP A 59 -7.58 -0.24 -2.57
CA ASP A 59 -7.79 1.20 -2.37
C ASP A 59 -6.58 2.02 -2.81
N PHE A 60 -5.35 1.56 -2.57
CA PHE A 60 -4.14 2.22 -3.09
C PHE A 60 -4.12 2.25 -4.62
N GLU A 61 -4.51 1.17 -5.30
CA GLU A 61 -4.60 1.17 -6.78
C GLU A 61 -5.60 2.22 -7.28
N GLN A 62 -6.74 2.36 -6.61
CA GLN A 62 -7.73 3.38 -6.95
C GLN A 62 -7.23 4.80 -6.64
N ALA A 63 -6.54 4.99 -5.52
CA ALA A 63 -5.93 6.26 -5.14
C ALA A 63 -4.88 6.70 -6.16
N ILE A 64 -4.00 5.79 -6.59
CA ILE A 64 -3.01 6.04 -7.64
C ILE A 64 -3.69 6.45 -8.95
N ALA A 65 -4.72 5.70 -9.38
CA ALA A 65 -5.44 6.01 -10.60
C ALA A 65 -6.08 7.41 -10.59
N LYS A 66 -6.60 7.84 -9.44
CA LYS A 66 -7.14 9.19 -9.24
C LYS A 66 -6.06 10.26 -9.17
N ASN A 67 -4.96 9.98 -8.47
CA ASN A 67 -3.87 10.93 -8.32
C ASN A 67 -3.15 11.22 -9.65
N VAL A 68 -3.14 10.29 -10.60
CA VAL A 68 -2.62 10.55 -11.96
C VAL A 68 -3.37 11.70 -12.65
N ALA A 69 -4.69 11.82 -12.40
CA ALA A 69 -5.52 12.85 -13.00
C ALA A 69 -5.40 14.20 -12.27
N GLU A 70 -5.37 14.18 -10.93
CA GLU A 70 -5.50 15.40 -10.11
C GLU A 70 -4.18 15.89 -9.51
N LYS A 71 -3.21 14.99 -9.28
CA LYS A 71 -1.90 15.24 -8.65
C LYS A 71 -1.98 15.95 -7.29
N GLU A 72 -2.96 15.57 -6.47
CA GLU A 72 -3.18 16.15 -5.15
C GLU A 72 -2.19 15.63 -4.09
N LEU A 73 -1.74 14.37 -4.25
CA LEU A 73 -0.81 13.71 -3.33
C LEU A 73 0.54 13.50 -3.99
N ASP A 74 1.59 13.45 -3.16
CA ASP A 74 2.93 13.09 -3.60
C ASP A 74 2.93 11.66 -4.18
N PRO A 75 3.22 11.48 -5.49
CA PRO A 75 3.28 10.16 -6.10
C PRO A 75 4.29 9.23 -5.44
N PHE A 76 5.37 9.76 -4.86
CA PHE A 76 6.36 8.95 -4.16
C PHE A 76 5.80 8.35 -2.87
N LEU A 77 5.03 9.13 -2.11
CA LEU A 77 4.37 8.64 -0.89
C LEU A 77 3.35 7.54 -1.21
N LEU A 78 2.57 7.72 -2.28
CA LEU A 78 1.61 6.73 -2.76
C LEU A 78 2.30 5.44 -3.21
N ASP A 79 3.41 5.56 -3.91
CA ASP A 79 4.20 4.43 -4.38
C ASP A 79 4.76 3.60 -3.20
N ASP A 80 5.37 4.25 -2.21
CA ASP A 80 5.91 3.59 -1.02
C ASP A 80 4.82 2.88 -0.21
N ALA A 81 3.69 3.57 0.05
CA ALA A 81 2.56 2.99 0.77
C ALA A 81 1.94 1.80 0.02
N TYR A 82 1.73 1.94 -1.29
CA TYR A 82 1.22 0.87 -2.13
C TYR A 82 2.16 -0.33 -2.19
N PHE A 83 3.47 -0.09 -2.34
CA PHE A 83 4.48 -1.14 -2.35
C PHE A 83 4.50 -1.91 -1.03
N SER A 84 4.47 -1.21 0.11
CA SER A 84 4.43 -1.81 1.44
C SER A 84 3.22 -2.75 1.60
N ALA A 85 2.02 -2.27 1.29
CA ALA A 85 0.79 -3.06 1.38
C ALA A 85 0.78 -4.24 0.40
N ALA A 86 1.24 -4.03 -0.85
CA ALA A 86 1.35 -5.07 -1.85
C ALA A 86 2.34 -6.17 -1.44
N LEU A 87 3.46 -5.80 -0.83
CA LEU A 87 4.45 -6.73 -0.29
C LEU A 87 3.90 -7.50 0.91
N ALA A 88 3.23 -6.83 1.85
CA ALA A 88 2.60 -7.48 2.99
C ALA A 88 1.55 -8.51 2.53
N CYS A 89 0.69 -8.11 1.59
CA CYS A 89 -0.28 -8.99 0.95
C CYS A 89 0.40 -10.19 0.27
N ALA A 90 1.44 -9.95 -0.54
CA ALA A 90 2.18 -11.00 -1.22
C ALA A 90 2.82 -11.99 -0.23
N ARG A 91 3.40 -11.51 0.88
CA ARG A 91 3.99 -12.38 1.92
C ARG A 91 2.93 -13.21 2.64
N ALA A 92 1.75 -12.65 2.89
CA ALA A 92 0.63 -13.39 3.47
C ALA A 92 0.12 -14.47 2.51
N GLU A 93 -0.05 -14.13 1.23
CA GLU A 93 -0.49 -15.03 0.18
C GLU A 93 0.54 -16.15 -0.08
N ALA A 94 1.84 -15.86 -0.04
CA ALA A 94 2.90 -16.83 -0.31
C ALA A 94 2.90 -18.03 0.66
N LYS A 95 2.28 -17.89 1.83
CA LYS A 95 2.12 -19.00 2.80
C LYS A 95 1.16 -20.08 2.28
N THR A 96 0.24 -19.73 1.38
CA THR A 96 -0.80 -20.62 0.86
C THR A 96 -0.73 -20.80 -0.65
N ASP A 97 -0.44 -19.73 -1.39
CA ASP A 97 -0.34 -19.69 -2.83
C ASP A 97 0.78 -18.74 -3.28
N LEU A 98 1.92 -19.33 -3.65
CA LEU A 98 3.06 -18.60 -4.19
C LEU A 98 2.73 -17.89 -5.51
N LYS A 99 1.90 -18.49 -6.38
CA LYS A 99 1.54 -17.89 -7.67
C LYS A 99 0.77 -16.59 -7.45
N LYS A 100 -0.15 -16.59 -6.51
CA LYS A 100 -0.93 -15.40 -6.13
C LYS A 100 -0.02 -14.28 -5.59
N ALA A 101 0.92 -14.64 -4.73
CA ALA A 101 1.91 -13.70 -4.21
C ALA A 101 2.80 -13.08 -5.28
N LEU A 102 3.25 -13.87 -6.26
CA LEU A 102 4.04 -13.35 -7.38
C LEU A 102 3.20 -12.41 -8.24
N ALA A 103 1.97 -12.79 -8.54
CA ALA A 103 1.03 -11.97 -9.30
C ALA A 103 0.75 -10.62 -8.61
N ARG A 104 0.72 -10.58 -7.27
CA ARG A 104 0.58 -9.34 -6.50
C ARG A 104 1.73 -8.36 -6.76
N LEU A 105 2.97 -8.85 -6.77
CA LEU A 105 4.14 -8.04 -7.07
C LEU A 105 4.29 -7.70 -8.56
N ASP A 106 3.77 -8.55 -9.45
CA ASP A 106 3.63 -8.22 -10.86
C ASP A 106 2.66 -7.05 -11.05
N ARG A 107 1.49 -7.12 -10.39
CA ARG A 107 0.47 -6.08 -10.43
C ARG A 107 0.98 -4.72 -9.98
N TYR A 108 1.78 -4.68 -8.90
CA TYR A 108 2.43 -3.44 -8.46
C TYR A 108 3.20 -2.75 -9.59
N ARG A 109 3.98 -3.52 -10.36
CA ARG A 109 4.77 -3.00 -11.50
C ARG A 109 3.94 -2.65 -12.73
N GLU A 110 2.75 -3.24 -12.88
CA GLU A 110 1.82 -2.85 -13.94
C GLU A 110 1.20 -1.49 -13.64
N VAL A 111 0.85 -1.24 -12.37
CA VAL A 111 0.26 0.02 -11.93
C VAL A 111 1.30 1.13 -11.89
N LEU A 112 2.52 0.82 -11.41
CA LEU A 112 3.64 1.75 -11.32
C LEU A 112 4.88 1.19 -12.03
N PRO A 113 4.95 1.25 -13.37
CA PRO A 113 6.09 0.73 -14.13
C PRO A 113 7.39 1.53 -13.91
N GLU A 114 7.25 2.80 -13.51
CA GLU A 114 8.35 3.70 -13.16
C GLU A 114 8.39 4.00 -11.65
N GLY A 115 7.73 3.17 -10.83
CA GLY A 115 7.77 3.29 -9.37
C GLY A 115 9.19 3.13 -8.81
N ALA A 116 9.46 3.78 -7.68
CA ALA A 116 10.72 3.70 -6.96
C ALA A 116 11.04 2.26 -6.50
N HIS A 117 10.03 1.44 -6.23
CA HIS A 117 10.22 0.08 -5.70
C HIS A 117 10.11 -1.04 -6.74
N VAL A 118 10.24 -0.72 -8.03
CA VAL A 118 10.19 -1.74 -9.11
C VAL A 118 11.34 -2.75 -8.98
N ALA A 119 12.55 -2.31 -8.61
CA ALA A 119 13.69 -3.19 -8.41
C ALA A 119 13.47 -4.11 -7.18
N GLU A 120 13.01 -3.53 -6.09
CA GLU A 120 12.71 -4.20 -4.83
C GLU A 120 11.62 -5.26 -5.02
N SER A 121 10.56 -4.96 -5.78
CA SER A 121 9.51 -5.92 -6.10
C SER A 121 10.05 -7.18 -6.79
N ARG A 122 11.03 -7.03 -7.70
CA ARG A 122 11.67 -8.16 -8.41
C ARG A 122 12.52 -8.99 -7.45
N ASP A 123 13.28 -8.32 -6.59
CA ASP A 123 14.07 -9.00 -5.58
C ASP A 123 13.20 -9.75 -4.58
N TRP A 124 12.07 -9.18 -4.16
CA TRP A 124 11.11 -9.87 -3.30
C TRP A 124 10.47 -11.08 -3.98
N GLN A 125 10.12 -11.01 -5.25
CA GLN A 125 9.64 -12.20 -5.98
C GLN A 125 10.67 -13.33 -5.98
N ARG A 126 11.96 -13.02 -6.22
CA ARG A 126 13.04 -14.02 -6.15
C ARG A 126 13.17 -14.60 -4.73
N ARG A 127 13.04 -13.78 -3.69
CA ARG A 127 13.03 -14.25 -2.29
C ARG A 127 11.85 -15.18 -2.00
N LEU A 128 10.65 -14.83 -2.48
CA LEU A 128 9.45 -15.67 -2.31
C LEU A 128 9.59 -17.02 -3.03
N LYS A 129 10.34 -17.07 -4.14
CA LYS A 129 10.70 -18.32 -4.83
C LYS A 129 11.83 -19.12 -4.17
N GLY A 130 12.53 -18.53 -3.18
CA GLY A 130 13.72 -19.12 -2.56
C GLY A 130 15.01 -18.98 -3.38
N GLU A 131 15.03 -18.13 -4.42
CA GLU A 131 16.18 -17.91 -5.30
C GLU A 131 17.21 -16.91 -4.73
N LEU A 132 16.80 -16.12 -3.73
CA LEU A 132 17.64 -15.15 -3.04
C LEU A 132 17.56 -15.42 -1.52
N PRO A 133 18.71 -15.41 -0.80
CA PRO A 133 18.69 -15.40 0.65
C PRO A 133 17.81 -14.27 1.18
N SER A 134 17.15 -14.55 2.30
CA SER A 134 16.38 -13.53 3.00
C SER A 134 17.30 -12.35 3.33
N LEU A 135 16.78 -11.12 3.36
CA LEU A 135 17.59 -9.97 3.80
C LEU A 135 18.15 -10.16 5.22
N LEU A 136 17.53 -11.04 6.01
CA LEU A 136 18.01 -11.48 7.33
C LEU A 136 19.27 -12.36 7.29
N ASP A 137 19.60 -12.99 6.16
CA ASP A 137 20.80 -13.82 6.03
C ASP A 137 22.05 -12.97 5.75
N LYS A 138 21.90 -11.77 5.18
CA LYS A 138 23.02 -10.87 4.87
C LYS A 138 23.68 -10.28 6.12
N THR A 139 22.95 -10.12 7.22
CA THR A 139 23.54 -9.63 8.49
C THR A 139 24.41 -10.68 9.16
N LYS A 140 24.19 -11.98 8.92
CA LYS A 140 25.04 -13.05 9.46
C LYS A 140 26.39 -13.21 8.75
N ALA A 141 26.49 -12.73 7.51
CA ALA A 141 27.67 -12.93 6.66
C ALA A 141 28.72 -11.81 6.77
N LEU A 142 28.44 -10.73 7.51
CA LEU A 142 29.36 -9.61 7.73
C LEU A 142 30.13 -9.69 9.06
N ASP A 143 29.83 -10.68 9.90
CA ASP A 143 30.48 -10.91 11.20
C ASP A 143 31.51 -12.06 11.17
N SER A 144 32.08 -12.42 10.01
CA SER A 144 33.06 -13.51 9.84
C SER A 144 34.44 -13.03 9.40
#